data_AF-A0A957IC70-F1
#
_entry.id   AF-A0A957IC70-F1
#
_cell.length_a   1.000
_cell.length_b   1.000
_cell.length_c   1.000
_cell.angle_alpha   90.00
_cell.angle_beta   90.00
_cell.angle_gamma   90.00
#
_symmetry.space_group_name_H-M   'P 1'
#
loop_
_entity.id
_entity.type
_entity.pdbx_description
1 polymer ?
#
loop_
_entity_poly.entity_id
_entity_poly.type
_entity_poly.pdbx_seq_one_letter_code
_entity_poly.pdbx_strand_id
1 'polypeptide(L)' 'MENNPVLIEYLPVAVLVGIALFFAVLLPVLSLNLGPKPKESARSKYLPYESGIVAIGEAQRRLPVKFYR' A
#
# COMPACT_ATOMS: atom_id res chain seq x y z
N MET A 1 23.99 -31.08 -14.05
CA MET A 1 22.92 -30.14 -13.64
C MET A 1 22.03 -29.98 -14.85
N GLU A 2 20.85 -30.57 -14.81
CA GLU A 2 19.92 -30.55 -15.93
C GLU A 2 19.40 -29.13 -16.10
N ASN A 3 19.72 -28.50 -17.24
CA ASN A 3 19.23 -27.18 -17.58
C ASN A 3 17.73 -27.32 -17.80
N ASN A 4 16.90 -27.05 -16.78
CA ASN A 4 15.46 -27.18 -16.88
C ASN A 4 14.91 -26.00 -17.71
N PRO A 5 14.61 -26.19 -19.01
CA PRO A 5 14.31 -25.10 -19.94
C PRO A 5 13.06 -24.32 -19.51
N VAL A 6 12.15 -24.98 -18.78
CA VAL A 6 10.91 -24.40 -18.26
C VAL A 6 11.18 -23.21 -17.34
N LEU A 7 12.24 -23.22 -16.53
CA LEU A 7 12.54 -22.09 -15.62
C LEU A 7 13.03 -20.85 -16.37
N ILE A 8 13.73 -21.06 -17.49
CA ILE A 8 14.22 -19.97 -18.34
C ILE A 8 13.03 -19.25 -19.00
N GLU A 9 11.96 -19.96 -19.32
CA GLU A 9 10.72 -19.38 -19.89
C GLU A 9 10.00 -18.43 -18.92
N TYR A 10 10.14 -18.63 -17.61
CA TYR A 10 9.57 -17.74 -16.58
C TYR A 10 10.47 -16.56 -16.22
N LEU A 11 11.71 -16.52 -16.70
CA LEU A 11 12.65 -15.43 -16.42
C LEU A 11 12.08 -14.04 -16.78
N PRO A 12 11.41 -13.82 -17.94
CA PRO A 12 10.81 -12.53 -18.26
C PRO A 12 9.72 -12.10 -17.27
N VAL A 13 8.94 -13.06 -16.76
CA VAL A 13 7.90 -12.79 -15.74
C VAL A 13 8.56 -12.38 -14.43
N ALA A 14 9.61 -13.09 -14.00
CA ALA A 14 10.36 -12.75 -12.78
C ALA A 14 11.00 -11.35 -12.88
N VAL A 15 11.56 -11.00 -14.05
CA VAL A 15 12.09 -9.66 -14.32
C VAL A 15 10.99 -8.61 -14.24
N LEU A 16 9.83 -8.85 -14.84
CA LEU A 16 8.69 -7.93 -14.79
C LEU A 16 8.19 -7.71 -13.35
N VAL A 17 8.08 -8.78 -12.56
CA VAL A 17 7.74 -8.71 -11.12
C VAL A 17 8.80 -7.91 -10.37
N GLY A 18 10.08 -8.13 -10.64
CA GLY A 18 11.17 -7.37 -10.04
C GLY A 18 11.08 -5.87 -10.34
N ILE A 19 10.82 -5.52 -11.60
CA ILE A 19 10.62 -4.12 -12.03
C ILE A 19 9.38 -3.52 -11.35
N ALA A 20 8.27 -4.26 -11.29
CA ALA A 20 7.05 -3.81 -10.66
C ALA A 20 7.24 -3.54 -9.16
N LEU A 21 7.89 -4.45 -8.43
CA LEU A 21 8.23 -4.29 -7.02
C LEU A 21 9.21 -3.13 -6.80
N PHE A 22 10.20 -2.98 -7.69
CA PHE A 22 11.13 -1.87 -7.64
C PHE A 22 10.39 -0.52 -7.68
N PHE A 23 9.48 -0.33 -8.64
CA PHE A 23 8.70 0.92 -8.70
C PHE A 23 7.70 1.07 -7.56
N ALA A 24 7.06 -0.02 -7.14
CA ALA A 24 6.12 -0.02 -6.01
C ALA A 24 6.79 0.43 -4.70
N VAL A 25 8.10 0.18 -4.53
CA VAL A 25 8.88 0.68 -3.38
C VAL A 25 9.50 2.04 -3.67
N LEU A 26 10.10 2.23 -4.84
CA LEU A 26 10.82 3.45 -5.20
C LEU A 26 9.91 4.69 -5.12
N LEU A 27 8.71 4.62 -5.69
CA LEU A 27 7.84 5.80 -5.79
C LEU A 27 7.33 6.28 -4.42
N PRO A 28 6.83 5.42 -3.51
CA PRO A 28 6.49 5.84 -2.15
C PRO A 28 7.70 6.35 -1.37
N VAL A 29 8.87 5.70 -1.49
CA VAL A 29 10.09 6.16 -0.81
C VAL A 29 10.48 7.56 -1.29
N LEU A 30 10.48 7.81 -2.61
CA LEU A 30 10.75 9.14 -3.15
C LEU A 30 9.70 10.16 -2.68
N SER A 31 8.42 9.81 -2.73
CA SER A 31 7.32 10.69 -2.27
C SER A 31 7.47 11.10 -0.80
N LEU A 32 7.79 10.13 0.08
CA LEU A 32 7.97 10.38 1.52
C LEU A 32 9.22 11.22 1.82
N ASN A 33 10.31 11.04 1.05
CA ASN A 33 11.57 11.74 1.29
C ASN A 33 11.64 13.13 0.64
N LEU A 34 11.03 13.31 -0.53
CA LEU A 34 11.03 14.56 -1.28
C LEU A 34 9.82 15.45 -0.97
N GLY A 35 8.76 14.89 -0.37
CA GLY A 35 7.56 15.62 0.00
C GLY A 35 7.78 16.57 1.20
N PRO A 36 6.95 17.62 1.35
CA PRO A 36 6.99 18.50 2.50
C PRO A 36 6.73 17.72 3.79
N LYS A 37 7.67 17.79 4.74
CA LYS A 37 7.52 17.14 6.04
C LYS A 37 6.37 17.81 6.82
N PRO A 38 5.43 17.05 7.38
CA PRO A 38 4.37 17.60 8.21
C PRO A 38 4.96 18.35 9.41
N LYS A 39 4.46 19.56 9.66
CA LYS A 39 4.78 20.32 10.87
C LYS A 39 3.98 19.76 12.05
N GLU A 40 4.51 19.81 13.27
CA GLU A 40 3.79 19.37 14.48
C GLU A 40 2.41 20.02 14.66
N SER A 41 2.23 21.24 14.14
CA SER A 41 0.95 21.95 14.15
C SER A 41 -0.13 21.32 13.26
N ALA A 42 0.20 20.33 12.43
CA ALA A 42 -0.74 19.66 11.52
C ALA A 42 -1.47 18.47 12.16
N ARG A 43 -1.68 18.45 13.48
CA ARG A 43 -2.34 17.33 14.19
C ARG A 43 -3.71 16.97 13.60
N SER A 44 -4.45 17.96 13.12
CA SER A 44 -5.74 17.78 12.44
C SER A 44 -5.65 17.02 11.11
N LYS A 45 -4.51 17.07 10.41
CA LYS A 45 -4.27 16.35 9.15
C LYS A 45 -4.26 14.83 9.35
N TYR A 46 -3.96 14.37 10.56
CA TYR A 46 -3.87 12.96 10.92
C TYR A 46 -5.16 12.39 11.51
N LEU A 47 -6.16 13.24 11.76
CA LEU A 47 -7.46 12.76 12.22
C LEU A 47 -8.23 12.12 11.05
N PRO A 48 -8.96 11.01 11.28
CA PRO A 48 -9.89 10.47 10.30
C PRO A 48 -10.89 11.53 9.84
N TYR A 49 -11.30 11.43 8.57
CA TYR A 49 -12.33 12.31 8.04
C TYR A 49 -13.69 11.96 8.67
N GLU A 50 -14.27 12.93 9.37
CA GLU A 50 -15.57 12.79 10.04
C GLU A 50 -16.39 14.10 9.89
N SER A 51 -16.35 14.72 8.70
CA SER A 51 -17.06 15.97 8.39
C SER A 51 -16.82 17.14 9.37
N GLY A 52 -15.68 17.13 10.07
CA GLY A 52 -15.32 18.15 11.08
C GLY A 52 -15.77 17.84 12.51
N ILE A 53 -16.38 16.68 12.74
CA ILE A 53 -16.78 16.19 14.06
C ILE A 53 -15.67 15.29 14.61
N VAL A 54 -15.43 15.31 15.93
CA VAL A 54 -14.51 14.36 16.57
C VAL A 54 -15.20 13.00 16.62
N ALA A 55 -14.51 11.92 16.25
CA ALA A 55 -15.09 10.58 16.28
C ALA A 55 -15.71 10.25 17.65
N ILE A 56 -16.94 9.74 17.65
CA ILE A 56 -17.69 9.37 18.85
C ILE A 56 -17.94 7.87 18.84
N GLY A 57 -17.55 7.19 19.92
CA GLY A 57 -17.84 5.77 20.12
C GLY A 57 -16.99 4.81 19.29
N GLU A 58 -17.40 3.55 19.26
CA GLU A 58 -16.70 2.50 18.54
C GLU A 58 -17.01 2.54 17.04
N ALA A 59 -15.97 2.47 16.20
CA ALA A 59 -16.12 2.43 14.74
C ALA A 59 -16.52 1.05 14.18
N GLN A 60 -16.60 0.02 15.04
CA GLN A 60 -16.87 -1.35 14.63
C GLN A 60 -18.37 -1.56 14.36
N ARG A 61 -18.69 -2.20 13.24
CA ARG A 61 -20.06 -2.63 12.89
C ARG A 61 -20.05 -4.10 12.51
N ARG A 62 -21.20 -4.77 12.65
CA ARG A 62 -21.38 -6.15 12.18
C ARG A 62 -21.21 -6.20 10.66
N LEU A 63 -20.21 -6.95 10.17
CA LEU A 63 -20.01 -7.18 8.74
C LEU A 63 -21.01 -8.23 8.23
N PRO A 64 -21.70 -7.99 7.11
CA PRO A 64 -22.70 -8.91 6.60
C PRO A 64 -22.05 -10.14 5.95
N VAL A 65 -22.67 -11.31 6.13
CA VAL A 65 -22.17 -12.61 5.62
C VAL A 65 -22.18 -12.70 4.10
N LYS A 66 -22.90 -11.81 3.39
CA LYS A 66 -22.93 -11.77 1.92
C LYS A 66 -21.54 -11.61 1.26
N PHE A 67 -20.54 -11.16 2.00
CA PHE A 67 -19.15 -11.04 1.53
C PHE A 67 -18.32 -12.34 1.68
N TYR A 68 -18.91 -13.42 2.22
CA TYR A 68 -18.21 -14.67 2.51
C TYR A 68 -18.21 -15.68 1.34
N ARG A 69 -18.86 -15.37 0.21
CA ARG A 69 -18.99 -16.29 -0.93
C ARG A 69 -17.93 -16.07 -1.99
#